data_AF-A0A7J2R383-F1
#
_entry.id   AF-A0A7J2R383-F1
#
_cell.length_a   1.000
_cell.length_b   1.000
_cell.length_c   1.000
_cell.angle_alpha   90.00
_cell.angle_beta   90.00
_cell.angle_gamma   90.00
#
_symmetry.space_group_name_H-M   'P 1'
#
loop_
_entity.id
_entity.type
_entity.pdbx_description
1 polymer ?
#
loop_
_entity_poly.entity_id
_entity_poly.type
_entity_poly.pdbx_seq_one_letter_code
_entity_poly.pdbx_strand_id
1 'polypeptide(L)'
;MFFNKLEGTPLSAYAKMVQELRKRAETELQIRPDQIVVRDLRPEDIGLTQGRFTSTMTTAGAWNKITNTYTVIDNRFIGISGVFYAKATGTQAASQLRVNRASSTARYWNIQGINITENAQRFFDDPVITGQNQILTIEAFVPTNANTSKAEDIILMGAVAERKGILINPD
;
A
#
# COMPACT_ATOMS: atom_id res chain seq x y z
N MET A 1 -2.01 0.28 15.58
CA MET A 1 -3.06 1.27 15.93
C MET A 1 -3.25 2.22 14.75
N PHE A 2 -4.44 2.82 14.59
CA PHE A 2 -4.70 3.76 13.49
C PHE A 2 -4.69 5.20 13.95
N PHE A 3 -4.21 6.07 13.07
CA PHE A 3 -4.14 7.49 13.32
C PHE A 3 -4.80 8.27 12.17
N ASN A 4 -5.54 9.31 12.53
CA ASN A 4 -6.24 10.17 11.57
C ASN A 4 -5.31 11.18 10.89
N LYS A 5 -4.12 11.38 11.45
CA LYS A 5 -3.10 12.32 10.98
C LYS A 5 -1.74 11.65 10.96
N LEU A 6 -0.89 12.06 10.02
CA LEU A 6 0.50 11.66 9.96
C LEU A 6 1.33 12.51 10.92
N GLU A 7 1.11 12.36 12.21
CA GLU A 7 1.78 13.12 13.28
C GLU A 7 2.18 12.18 14.43
N GLY A 8 3.28 12.46 15.14
CA GLY A 8 3.71 11.65 16.28
C GLY A 8 4.13 10.23 15.89
N THR A 9 3.48 9.20 16.47
CA THR A 9 3.78 7.77 16.25
C THR A 9 3.74 7.35 14.77
N PRO A 10 2.66 7.58 14.00
CA PRO A 10 2.59 7.22 12.58
C PRO A 10 3.63 7.95 11.73
N LEU A 11 3.95 9.21 12.04
CA LEU A 11 5.02 9.95 11.35
C LEU A 11 6.39 9.31 11.61
N SER A 12 6.65 8.93 12.87
CA SER A 12 7.88 8.24 13.26
C SER A 12 7.99 6.87 12.60
N ALA A 13 6.87 6.13 12.51
CA ALA A 13 6.80 4.84 11.84
C ALA A 13 7.05 4.99 10.33
N TYR A 14 6.44 5.98 9.69
CA TYR A 14 6.68 6.31 8.28
C TYR A 14 8.14 6.69 8.01
N ALA A 15 8.73 7.55 8.85
CA ALA A 15 10.14 7.95 8.70
C ALA A 15 11.09 6.74 8.82
N LYS A 16 10.85 5.86 9.80
CA LYS A 16 11.60 4.60 9.95
C LYS A 16 11.43 3.68 8.74
N MET A 17 10.21 3.58 8.20
CA MET A 17 9.94 2.81 6.99
C MET A 17 10.73 3.35 5.80
N VAL A 18 10.72 4.66 5.57
CA VAL A 18 11.46 5.30 4.48
C VAL A 18 12.98 5.09 4.62
N GLN A 19 13.52 5.18 5.84
CA GLN A 19 14.94 4.89 6.09
C GLN A 19 15.28 3.43 5.78
N GLU A 20 14.45 2.50 6.20
CA GLU A 20 14.65 1.07 5.94
C GLU A 20 14.52 0.74 4.45
N LEU A 21 13.59 1.37 3.72
CA LEU A 21 13.50 1.26 2.26
C LEU A 21 14.79 1.70 1.56
N ARG A 22 15.34 2.86 1.96
CA ARG A 22 16.62 3.37 1.44
C ARG A 22 17.76 2.41 1.74
N LYS A 23 17.85 1.92 2.98
CA LYS A 23 18.91 1.00 3.41
C LYS A 23 18.88 -0.31 2.62
N ARG A 24 17.69 -0.87 2.36
CA ARG A 24 17.53 -2.06 1.53
C ARG A 24 17.94 -1.80 0.09
N ALA A 25 17.51 -0.68 -0.49
CA ALA A 25 17.92 -0.29 -1.83
C ALA A 25 19.45 -0.11 -1.94
N GLU A 26 20.10 0.53 -0.96
CA GLU A 26 21.56 0.67 -0.91
C GLU A 26 22.27 -0.68 -0.83
N THR A 27 21.79 -1.56 0.05
CA THR A 27 22.42 -2.86 0.31
C THR A 27 22.23 -3.83 -0.86
N GLU A 28 21.00 -3.96 -1.35
CA GLU A 28 20.67 -4.96 -2.36
C GLU A 28 21.00 -4.51 -3.79
N LEU A 29 20.96 -3.21 -4.08
CA LEU A 29 21.34 -2.69 -5.40
C LEU A 29 22.81 -2.28 -5.47
N GLN A 30 23.51 -2.28 -4.33
CA GLN A 30 24.92 -1.86 -4.23
C GLN A 30 25.18 -0.46 -4.81
N ILE A 31 24.22 0.45 -4.62
CA ILE A 31 24.28 1.83 -5.11
C ILE A 31 24.45 2.80 -3.96
N ARG A 32 25.01 3.97 -4.26
CA ARG A 32 25.19 5.03 -3.28
C ARG A 32 23.86 5.71 -2.92
N PRO A 33 23.74 6.29 -1.72
CA PRO A 33 22.51 6.96 -1.28
C PRO A 33 22.00 8.08 -2.19
N ASP A 34 22.88 8.78 -2.90
CA ASP A 34 22.56 9.85 -3.86
C ASP A 34 21.92 9.33 -5.15
N GLN A 35 22.05 8.03 -5.41
CA GLN A 35 21.45 7.34 -6.55
C GLN A 35 20.11 6.69 -6.21
N ILE A 36 19.58 6.89 -5.00
CA ILE A 36 18.28 6.36 -4.55
C ILE A 36 17.25 7.48 -4.54
N VAL A 37 16.12 7.27 -5.20
CA VAL A 37 14.95 8.13 -5.11
C VAL A 37 13.91 7.44 -4.24
N VAL A 38 13.32 8.20 -3.32
CA VAL A 38 12.11 7.80 -2.61
C VAL A 38 10.98 8.69 -3.09
N ARG A 39 9.89 8.06 -3.51
CA ARG A 39 8.67 8.71 -4.00
C ARG A 39 7.45 8.03 -3.42
N ASP A 40 6.30 8.63 -3.62
CA ASP A 40 5.02 8.05 -3.20
C ASP A 40 4.72 6.76 -3.98
N LEU A 41 3.97 5.87 -3.31
CA LEU A 41 3.47 4.64 -3.88
C LEU A 41 2.46 4.91 -4.99
N ARG A 42 2.65 4.25 -6.13
CA ARG A 42 1.72 4.34 -7.26
C ARG A 42 1.02 3.00 -7.51
N PRO A 43 -0.19 3.00 -8.11
CA PRO A 43 -0.95 1.78 -8.40
C PRO A 43 -0.13 0.73 -9.18
N GLU A 44 0.67 1.18 -10.15
CA GLU A 44 1.50 0.30 -10.98
C GLU A 44 2.59 -0.43 -10.19
N ASP A 45 3.03 0.12 -9.05
CA ASP A 45 4.06 -0.51 -8.23
C ASP A 45 3.56 -1.76 -7.52
N ILE A 46 2.25 -1.96 -7.44
CA ILE A 46 1.62 -3.11 -6.78
C ILE A 46 0.74 -3.91 -7.75
N GLY A 47 0.99 -3.77 -9.06
CA GLY A 47 0.37 -4.60 -10.08
C GLY A 47 -1.03 -4.18 -10.53
N LEU A 48 -1.42 -2.92 -10.29
CA LEU A 48 -2.66 -2.36 -10.85
C LEU A 48 -2.39 -1.74 -12.22
N THR A 49 -3.15 -2.18 -13.22
CA THR A 49 -2.97 -1.76 -14.63
C THR A 49 -3.66 -0.44 -14.97
N GLN A 50 -4.66 -0.02 -14.18
CA GLN A 50 -5.52 1.12 -14.51
C GLN A 50 -5.01 2.47 -14.00
N GLY A 51 -3.80 2.54 -13.42
CA GLY A 51 -3.27 3.78 -12.84
C GLY A 51 -4.14 4.34 -11.70
N ARG A 52 -5.00 3.52 -11.09
CA ARG A 52 -5.89 3.87 -9.99
C ARG A 52 -6.06 2.70 -9.03
N PHE A 53 -6.27 3.00 -7.75
CA PHE A 53 -6.57 2.02 -6.72
C PHE A 53 -8.08 1.76 -6.60
N THR A 54 -8.67 1.21 -7.67
CA THR A 54 -10.09 0.84 -7.70
C THR A 54 -10.22 -0.69 -7.70
N SER A 55 -10.99 -1.23 -6.76
CA SER A 55 -11.23 -2.66 -6.66
C SER A 55 -12.72 -2.94 -6.46
N THR A 56 -13.26 -3.88 -7.24
CA THR A 56 -14.63 -4.36 -7.04
C THR A 56 -14.63 -5.49 -6.03
N MET A 57 -15.33 -5.30 -4.91
CA MET A 57 -15.54 -6.35 -3.94
C MET A 57 -16.57 -7.32 -4.50
N THR A 58 -16.23 -8.60 -4.63
CA THR A 58 -17.10 -9.58 -5.32
C THR A 58 -17.86 -10.47 -4.35
N THR A 59 -17.28 -10.76 -3.18
CA THR A 59 -17.81 -11.77 -2.24
C THR A 59 -17.88 -11.21 -0.83
N ALA A 60 -19.06 -11.27 -0.20
CA ALA A 60 -19.25 -10.91 1.21
C ALA A 60 -18.85 -12.07 2.13
N GLY A 61 -18.40 -11.77 3.35
CA GLY A 61 -17.87 -12.76 4.30
C GLY A 61 -16.51 -13.34 3.90
N ALA A 62 -15.78 -12.67 3.00
CA ALA A 62 -14.57 -13.21 2.39
C ALA A 62 -13.49 -12.14 2.18
N TRP A 63 -12.26 -12.61 2.00
CA TRP A 63 -11.14 -11.80 1.55
C TRP A 63 -11.21 -11.62 0.03
N ASN A 64 -11.24 -10.38 -0.41
CA ASN A 64 -11.27 -9.97 -1.81
C ASN A 64 -9.93 -9.33 -2.16
N LYS A 65 -9.37 -9.67 -3.32
CA LYS A 65 -8.11 -9.10 -3.79
C LYS A 65 -8.30 -7.64 -4.20
N ILE A 66 -7.54 -6.75 -3.57
CA ILE A 66 -7.43 -5.33 -3.96
C ILE A 66 -6.42 -5.23 -5.10
N THR A 67 -5.28 -5.90 -4.95
CA THR A 67 -4.26 -6.01 -5.98
C THR A 67 -4.22 -7.42 -6.54
N ASN A 68 -3.78 -7.55 -7.78
CA ASN A 68 -3.33 -8.84 -8.27
C ASN A 68 -2.17 -9.35 -7.40
N THR A 69 -2.01 -10.67 -7.33
CA THR A 69 -0.79 -11.26 -6.78
C THR A 69 0.35 -10.82 -7.70
N TYR A 70 1.22 -9.97 -7.16
CA TYR A 70 2.17 -9.19 -7.94
C TYR A 70 3.58 -9.40 -7.40
N THR A 71 4.52 -9.63 -8.30
CA THR A 71 5.94 -9.68 -7.96
C THR A 71 6.50 -8.28 -8.10
N VAL A 72 7.05 -7.73 -7.02
CA VAL A 72 7.68 -6.40 -7.04
C VAL A 72 8.81 -6.40 -8.06
N ILE A 73 8.73 -5.48 -9.04
CA ILE A 73 9.72 -5.34 -10.11
C ILE A 73 11.12 -5.11 -9.53
N ASP A 74 12.13 -5.58 -10.27
CA ASP A 74 13.54 -5.34 -10.00
C ASP A 74 13.84 -3.87 -9.68
N ASN A 75 14.77 -3.66 -8.76
CA ASN A 75 15.22 -2.35 -8.31
C ASN A 75 14.15 -1.51 -7.58
N ARG A 76 13.06 -2.11 -7.10
CA ARG A 76 12.02 -1.41 -6.33
C ARG A 76 11.81 -2.04 -4.96
N PHE A 77 11.62 -1.17 -3.97
CA PHE A 77 11.30 -1.54 -2.59
C PHE A 77 10.08 -0.76 -2.17
N ILE A 78 9.06 -1.46 -1.68
CA ILE A 78 7.74 -0.89 -1.42
C ILE A 78 7.46 -0.89 0.08
N GLY A 79 7.04 0.27 0.59
CA GLY A 79 6.51 0.43 1.94
C GLY A 79 5.05 0.85 1.91
N ILE A 80 4.20 0.24 2.72
CA ILE A 80 2.79 0.64 2.89
C ILE A 80 2.60 1.08 4.33
N SER A 81 2.08 2.30 4.51
CA SER A 81 1.95 2.99 5.80
C SER A 81 0.58 3.60 6.04
N GLY A 82 -0.38 3.42 5.14
CA GLY A 82 -1.73 3.91 5.35
C GLY A 82 -2.70 3.53 4.23
N VAL A 83 -3.93 3.99 4.40
CA VAL A 83 -5.02 3.79 3.46
C VAL A 83 -5.89 5.05 3.38
N PHE A 84 -6.42 5.33 2.21
CA PHE A 84 -7.34 6.42 1.93
C PHE A 84 -8.54 5.88 1.13
N TYR A 85 -9.75 6.31 1.47
CA TYR A 85 -10.95 6.01 0.68
C TYR A 85 -11.31 7.22 -0.18
N ALA A 86 -11.16 7.09 -1.49
CA ALA A 86 -11.37 8.20 -2.44
C ALA A 86 -12.85 8.58 -2.59
N LYS A 87 -13.76 7.63 -2.36
CA LYS A 87 -15.21 7.82 -2.54
C LYS A 87 -15.98 7.31 -1.34
N ALA A 88 -16.44 8.22 -0.51
CA ALA A 88 -17.38 7.94 0.58
C ALA A 88 -18.81 7.73 0.03
N THR A 89 -19.02 6.77 -0.86
CA THR A 89 -20.39 6.41 -1.27
C THR A 89 -21.05 5.53 -0.21
N GLY A 90 -21.28 6.09 1.00
CA GLY A 90 -22.24 5.66 2.02
C GLY A 90 -22.29 4.21 2.51
N THR A 91 -21.50 3.30 1.96
CA THR A 91 -21.56 1.88 2.28
C THR A 91 -20.15 1.35 2.20
N GLN A 92 -19.56 1.07 3.36
CA GLN A 92 -18.28 0.40 3.43
C GLN A 92 -18.51 -1.08 3.10
N ALA A 93 -17.79 -1.59 2.12
CA ALA A 93 -17.68 -3.02 1.89
C ALA A 93 -16.49 -3.60 2.67
N ALA A 94 -15.31 -2.97 2.70
CA ALA A 94 -14.16 -3.55 3.40
C ALA A 94 -14.03 -3.14 4.88
N SER A 95 -13.95 -4.11 5.81
CA SER A 95 -13.70 -3.86 7.24
C SER A 95 -12.25 -4.10 7.67
N GLN A 96 -11.49 -4.90 6.92
CA GLN A 96 -10.09 -5.18 7.23
C GLN A 96 -9.24 -5.17 5.95
N LEU A 97 -7.96 -4.82 6.09
CA LEU A 97 -6.95 -4.99 5.05
C LEU A 97 -5.93 -6.01 5.52
N ARG A 98 -5.42 -6.85 4.63
CA ARG A 98 -4.23 -7.66 4.89
C ARG A 98 -3.26 -7.57 3.74
N VAL A 99 -1.99 -7.65 4.10
CA VAL A 99 -0.88 -7.74 3.17
C VAL A 99 -0.23 -9.09 3.37
N ASN A 100 -0.21 -9.88 2.31
CA ASN A 100 0.47 -11.16 2.27
C ASN A 100 1.79 -11.00 1.52
N ARG A 101 2.85 -11.59 2.07
CA ARG A 101 4.12 -11.80 1.38
C ARG A 101 4.24 -13.29 1.07
N ALA A 102 4.28 -13.61 -0.22
CA ALA A 102 4.08 -14.97 -0.71
C ALA A 102 2.84 -15.62 -0.07
N SER A 103 2.99 -16.77 0.58
CA SER A 103 1.89 -17.54 1.18
C SER A 103 1.59 -17.20 2.65
N SER A 104 2.22 -16.16 3.20
CA SER A 104 2.08 -15.79 4.61
C SER A 104 1.53 -14.38 4.79
N THR A 105 0.65 -14.21 5.78
CA THR A 105 0.17 -12.90 6.18
C THR A 105 1.30 -12.12 6.84
N ALA A 106 1.74 -11.03 6.20
CA ALA A 106 2.74 -10.15 6.77
C ALA A 106 2.12 -9.22 7.81
N ARG A 107 0.97 -8.60 7.48
CA ARG A 107 0.23 -7.69 8.35
C ARG A 107 -1.25 -7.70 8.05
N TYR A 108 -2.04 -7.32 9.04
CA TYR A 108 -3.47 -7.05 8.88
C TYR A 108 -3.84 -5.80 9.68
N TRP A 109 -4.81 -5.05 9.18
CA TRP A 109 -5.28 -3.80 9.73
C TRP A 109 -6.80 -3.78 9.74
N ASN A 110 -7.41 -3.31 10.84
CA ASN A 110 -8.84 -3.03 10.89
C ASN A 110 -9.12 -1.65 10.31
N ILE A 111 -9.81 -1.59 9.18
CA ILE A 111 -10.10 -0.34 8.45
C ILE A 111 -11.57 0.04 8.53
N GLN A 112 -12.33 -0.57 9.45
CA GLN A 112 -13.76 -0.31 9.63
C GLN A 112 -14.04 1.16 9.99
N GLY A 113 -15.06 1.72 9.38
CA GLY A 113 -15.58 3.05 9.66
C GLY A 113 -14.72 4.22 9.17
N ILE A 114 -13.69 4.00 8.33
CA ILE A 114 -12.86 5.10 7.81
C ILE A 114 -13.66 6.01 6.87
N ASN A 115 -14.43 5.41 5.96
CA ASN A 115 -15.18 6.10 4.92
C ASN A 115 -16.36 6.96 5.43
N ILE A 116 -16.77 6.78 6.69
CA ILE A 116 -17.82 7.59 7.35
C ILE A 116 -17.25 8.77 8.15
N THR A 117 -15.92 8.89 8.23
CA THR A 117 -15.28 10.03 8.88
C THR A 117 -14.93 11.13 7.88
N GLU A 118 -14.98 12.38 8.33
CA GLU A 118 -14.65 13.57 7.53
C GLU A 118 -13.28 13.46 6.84
N ASN A 119 -12.31 12.82 7.53
CA ASN A 119 -11.02 12.44 6.97
C ASN A 119 -11.00 10.94 6.68
N ALA A 120 -11.24 10.56 5.43
CA ALA A 120 -11.25 9.16 4.99
C ALA A 120 -9.84 8.53 4.86
N GLN A 121 -8.85 9.07 5.57
CA GLN A 121 -7.44 8.64 5.59
C GLN A 121 -7.10 8.03 6.95
N ARG A 122 -6.32 6.94 6.95
CA ARG A 122 -5.69 6.39 8.15
C ARG A 122 -4.24 6.04 7.90
N PHE A 123 -3.41 6.31 8.89
CA PHE A 123 -2.01 5.95 8.93
C PHE A 123 -1.76 4.83 9.93
N PHE A 124 -0.78 3.99 9.62
CA PHE A 124 -0.39 2.81 10.39
C PHE A 124 0.88 3.13 11.20
N ASP A 125 0.94 2.65 12.44
CA ASP A 125 2.16 2.66 13.25
C ASP A 125 3.09 1.47 12.96
N ASP A 126 2.60 0.47 12.23
CA ASP A 126 3.30 -0.76 11.88
C ASP A 126 3.36 -0.99 10.35
N PRO A 127 4.03 -0.10 9.61
CA PRO A 127 4.13 -0.21 8.15
C PRO A 127 4.76 -1.54 7.73
N VAL A 128 4.37 -2.01 6.54
CA VAL A 128 4.96 -3.22 5.93
C VAL A 128 5.92 -2.83 4.83
N ILE A 129 7.04 -3.54 4.75
CA ILE A 129 8.05 -3.38 3.69
C ILE A 129 8.17 -4.68 2.91
N THR A 130 8.18 -4.55 1.59
CA THR A 130 8.35 -5.63 0.62
C THR A 130 9.51 -5.28 -0.32
N GLY A 131 10.45 -6.20 -0.47
CA GLY A 131 11.61 -6.03 -1.34
C GLY A 131 11.32 -6.40 -2.79
N GLN A 132 12.29 -6.11 -3.66
CA GLN A 132 12.28 -6.56 -5.05
C GLN A 132 12.16 -8.09 -5.13
N ASN A 133 11.54 -8.60 -6.20
CA ASN A 133 11.35 -10.03 -6.45
C ASN A 133 10.54 -10.77 -5.38
N GLN A 134 9.89 -10.05 -4.46
CA GLN A 134 8.97 -10.63 -3.51
C GLN A 134 7.54 -10.54 -4.02
N ILE A 135 6.78 -11.61 -3.78
CA ILE A 135 5.35 -11.65 -4.09
C ILE A 135 4.59 -10.88 -3.03
N LEU A 136 3.78 -9.92 -3.47
CA LEU A 136 2.86 -9.12 -2.69
C LEU A 136 1.42 -9.43 -3.11
N THR A 137 0.54 -9.66 -2.15
CA THR A 137 -0.90 -9.69 -2.40
C THR A 137 -1.60 -8.88 -1.33
N ILE A 138 -2.47 -7.96 -1.74
CA ILE A 138 -3.23 -7.11 -0.83
C ILE A 138 -4.70 -7.45 -0.97
N GLU A 139 -5.34 -7.71 0.16
CA GLU A 139 -6.73 -8.13 0.21
C GLU A 139 -7.51 -7.30 1.23
N ALA A 140 -8.78 -7.05 0.93
CA ALA A 140 -9.75 -6.49 1.84
C ALA A 140 -10.73 -7.57 2.30
N PHE A 141 -11.00 -7.65 3.60
CA PHE A 141 -12.09 -8.47 4.11
C PHE A 141 -13.39 -7.68 4.03
N VAL A 142 -14.40 -8.31 3.45
CA VAL A 142 -15.75 -7.75 3.34
C VAL A 142 -16.65 -8.52 4.31
N PRO A 143 -17.28 -7.88 5.31
CA PRO A 143 -18.14 -8.58 6.25
C PRO A 143 -19.41 -9.08 5.55
N THR A 144 -20.04 -10.11 6.10
CA THR A 144 -21.16 -10.82 5.47
C THR A 144 -22.36 -9.92 5.15
N ASN A 145 -22.55 -8.84 5.90
CA ASN A 145 -23.65 -7.89 5.74
C ASN A 145 -23.33 -6.70 4.83
N ALA A 146 -22.15 -6.66 4.22
CA ALA A 146 -21.75 -5.57 3.34
C ALA A 146 -22.34 -5.69 1.93
N ASN A 147 -22.57 -4.54 1.29
CA ASN A 147 -22.99 -4.46 -0.10
C ASN A 147 -21.77 -4.58 -1.04
N THR A 148 -21.65 -5.70 -1.75
CA THR A 148 -20.59 -5.97 -2.73
C THR A 148 -20.88 -5.44 -4.14
N SER A 149 -22.06 -4.86 -4.39
CA SER A 149 -22.47 -4.46 -5.75
C SER A 149 -21.80 -3.16 -6.24
N LYS A 150 -20.84 -2.61 -5.48
CA LYS A 150 -20.16 -1.35 -5.80
C LYS A 150 -18.65 -1.52 -5.73
N ALA A 151 -17.96 -0.89 -6.68
CA ALA A 151 -16.51 -0.74 -6.61
C ALA A 151 -16.13 0.19 -5.45
N GLU A 152 -15.07 -0.16 -4.73
CA GLU A 152 -14.45 0.68 -3.72
C GLU A 152 -13.12 1.24 -4.23
N ASP A 153 -12.89 2.52 -3.95
CA ASP A 153 -11.62 3.20 -4.24
C ASP A 153 -10.76 3.21 -2.97
N ILE A 154 -10.10 2.08 -2.68
CA ILE A 154 -9.18 1.92 -1.55
C ILE A 154 -7.76 2.26 -2.01
N ILE A 155 -7.34 3.49 -1.77
CA ILE A 155 -6.00 4.00 -2.10
C ILE A 155 -5.02 3.60 -1.00
N LEU A 156 -3.94 2.93 -1.37
CA LEU A 156 -2.86 2.60 -0.43
C LEU A 156 -1.86 3.74 -0.38
N MET A 157 -1.53 4.18 0.83
CA MET A 157 -0.54 5.21 1.06
C MET A 157 0.77 4.57 1.50
N GLY A 158 1.87 5.07 0.97
CA GLY A 158 3.18 4.48 1.19
C GLY A 158 4.25 5.12 0.33
N ALA A 159 5.41 4.51 0.32
CA ALA A 159 6.57 4.99 -0.43
C ALA A 159 7.25 3.87 -1.19
N VAL A 160 7.93 4.23 -2.27
CA VAL A 160 8.79 3.34 -3.06
C VAL A 160 10.18 3.91 -3.09
N ALA A 161 11.18 3.09 -2.74
CA ALA A 161 12.58 3.37 -3.00
C ALA A 161 13.02 2.65 -4.27
N GLU A 162 13.62 3.39 -5.20
CA GLU A 162 14.13 2.85 -6.46
C GLU A 162 15.40 3.58 -6.90
N ARG A 163 16.12 3.00 -7.85
CA ARG A 163 17.27 3.66 -8.47
C ARG A 163 16.81 4.93 -9.19
N LYS A 164 17.52 6.04 -8.97
CA LYS A 164 17.32 7.27 -9.73
C LYS A 164 17.52 6.99 -11.21
N GLY A 165 16.49 7.25 -12.02
CA GLY A 165 16.63 7.22 -13.47
C GLY A 165 17.72 8.18 -13.92
N ILE A 166 18.60 7.72 -14.80
CA ILE A 166 19.47 8.62 -15.56
C ILE A 166 18.55 9.28 -16.58
N LEU A 167 18.46 10.62 -16.59
CA LEU A 167 17.96 11.33 -17.77
C LEU A 167 18.90 10.94 -18.91
N ILE A 168 18.47 10.02 -19.78
CA ILE A 168 19.12 9.83 -21.06
C ILE A 168 18.86 11.13 -21.82
N ASN A 169 19.87 11.98 -21.91
CA ASN A 169 19.87 13.07 -22.86
C ASN A 169 19.75 12.42 -24.25
N PRO A 170 18.70 12.68 -25.05
CA PRO A 170 18.72 12.25 -26.43
C PRO A 170 19.77 13.11 -27.13
N ASP A 171 20.88 12.48 -27.50
CA ASP A 171 21.79 13.04 -28.51
C ASP A 171 21.11 13.01 -29.90
#